data_AF-A0A7L4PYE7-F1
#
_entry.id   AF-A0A7L4PYE7-F1
#
_cell.length_a   1.000
_cell.length_b   1.000
_cell.length_c   1.000
_cell.angle_alpha   90.00
_cell.angle_beta   90.00
_cell.angle_gamma   90.00
#
_symmetry.space_group_name_H-M   'P 1'
#
loop_
_entity.id
_entity.type
_entity.pdbx_description
1 polymer ?
#
loop_
_entity_poly.entity_id
_entity_poly.type
_entity_poly.pdbx_seq_one_letter_code
_entity_poly.pdbx_strand_id
1 'polypeptide(L)'
;MRAADRDRCRRAVAALGIVLVIACTPACALSAAYAVAGNGTAYLAHLEVHDADGYSFVETGILGERIPIPVSGVLVTNETGAVAFEEQGRTGITFPRGDYTITFAGTVRDSYL
;
A
#
# COMPACT_ATOMS: atom_id res chain seq x y z
N MET A 1 -16.11 50.16 20.19
CA MET A 1 -16.74 49.38 19.10
C MET A 1 -15.76 48.32 18.60
N ARG A 2 -16.19 47.05 18.65
CA ARG A 2 -15.72 45.85 17.92
C ARG A 2 -14.24 45.43 17.97
N ALA A 3 -13.94 44.54 18.91
CA ALA A 3 -12.98 43.45 18.73
C ALA A 3 -13.78 42.13 18.67
N ALA A 4 -14.20 41.70 17.48
CA ALA A 4 -15.03 40.50 17.33
C ALA A 4 -14.81 39.73 16.01
N ASP A 5 -13.66 39.89 15.36
CA ASP A 5 -13.46 39.38 13.99
C ASP A 5 -12.29 38.38 13.84
N ARG A 6 -11.28 38.42 14.72
CA ARG A 6 -10.07 37.57 14.59
C ARG A 6 -10.30 36.07 14.81
N ASP A 7 -11.24 35.68 15.66
CA ASP A 7 -11.50 34.26 15.93
C ASP A 7 -12.24 33.54 14.80
N ARG A 8 -12.98 34.28 13.96
CA ARG A 8 -13.75 33.70 12.84
C ARG A 8 -12.84 33.33 11.67
N CYS A 9 -11.89 34.20 11.32
CA CYS A 9 -10.87 33.91 10.29
C CYS A 9 -9.93 32.78 10.71
N ARG A 10 -9.55 32.72 11.99
CA ARG A 10 -8.63 31.70 12.50
C ARG A 10 -9.26 30.30 12.52
N ARG A 11 -10.57 30.19 12.80
CA ARG A 11 -11.34 28.94 12.70
C ARG A 11 -11.57 28.51 11.25
N ALA A 12 -11.85 29.46 10.34
CA ALA A 12 -12.03 29.16 8.92
C ALA A 12 -10.75 28.63 8.25
N VAL A 13 -9.58 29.21 8.59
CA VAL A 13 -8.28 28.76 8.09
C VAL A 13 -7.89 27.39 8.65
N ALA A 14 -8.15 27.14 9.94
CA ALA A 14 -7.92 25.83 10.54
C ALA A 14 -8.83 24.74 9.93
N ALA A 15 -10.11 25.05 9.67
CA ALA A 15 -11.05 24.13 9.05
C ALA A 15 -10.66 23.80 7.60
N LEU A 16 -10.23 24.79 6.82
CA LEU A 16 -9.81 24.59 5.42
C LEU A 16 -8.53 23.75 5.32
N GLY A 17 -7.59 23.95 6.26
CA GLY A 17 -6.38 23.13 6.36
C GLY A 17 -6.67 21.66 6.70
N ILE A 18 -7.64 21.40 7.58
CA ILE A 18 -8.05 20.02 7.92
C ILE A 18 -8.74 19.34 6.73
N VAL A 19 -9.59 20.06 5.97
CA VAL A 19 -10.25 19.50 4.76
C VAL A 19 -9.24 19.14 3.67
N LEU A 20 -8.18 19.96 3.47
CA LEU A 20 -7.16 19.69 2.47
C LEU A 20 -6.28 18.47 2.82
N VAL A 21 -6.01 18.23 4.11
CA VAL A 21 -5.27 17.05 4.57
C VAL A 21 -6.10 15.77 4.42
N ILE A 22 -7.43 15.84 4.57
CA ILE A 22 -8.32 14.68 4.40
C ILE A 22 -8.49 14.31 2.91
N ALA A 23 -8.52 15.30 2.00
CA ALA A 23 -8.71 15.07 0.57
C ALA A 23 -7.49 14.45 -0.15
N CYS A 24 -6.36 14.27 0.54
CA CYS A 24 -5.10 13.81 -0.04
C CYS A 24 -4.66 12.42 0.47
N THR A 25 -5.58 11.60 0.96
CA THR A 25 -5.28 10.20 1.29
C THR A 25 -5.60 9.32 0.09
N PRO A 26 -4.62 8.91 -0.74
CA PRO A 26 -4.79 7.68 -1.48
C PRO A 26 -4.90 6.58 -0.42
N ALA A 27 -6.12 6.10 -0.17
CA ALA A 27 -6.37 4.94 0.67
C ALA A 27 -5.83 3.69 -0.05
N CYS A 28 -4.52 3.55 -0.09
CA CYS A 28 -3.84 2.43 -0.72
C CYS A 28 -3.17 1.59 0.38
N ALA A 29 -3.99 0.79 1.08
CA ALA A 29 -3.70 -0.44 1.84
C ALA A 29 -4.56 -0.48 3.13
N LEU A 30 -5.51 -1.42 3.20
CA LEU A 30 -6.35 -1.60 4.40
C LEU A 30 -5.73 -2.58 5.40
N SER A 31 -4.90 -3.53 4.95
CA SER A 31 -4.20 -4.45 5.84
C SER A 31 -3.02 -5.10 5.12
N ALA A 32 -1.92 -5.32 5.83
CA ALA A 32 -0.79 -6.11 5.33
C ALA A 32 -0.25 -6.96 6.47
N ALA A 33 -0.37 -8.28 6.34
CA ALA A 33 0.16 -9.24 7.29
C ALA A 33 1.36 -9.97 6.66
N TYR A 34 2.45 -10.05 7.41
CA TYR A 34 3.67 -10.75 7.01
C TYR A 34 3.99 -11.82 8.05
N ALA A 35 4.18 -13.05 7.59
CA ALA A 35 4.59 -14.16 8.43
C ALA A 35 5.92 -14.72 7.91
N VAL A 36 6.97 -14.63 8.73
CA VAL A 36 8.27 -15.23 8.39
C VAL A 36 8.16 -16.75 8.55
N ALA A 37 8.60 -17.48 7.53
CA ALA A 37 8.64 -18.94 7.56
C ALA A 37 9.57 -19.41 8.69
N GLY A 38 9.30 -20.58 9.28
CA GLY A 38 10.05 -21.06 10.45
C GLY A 38 11.56 -21.30 10.21
N ASN A 39 11.98 -21.37 8.95
CA ASN A 39 13.39 -21.44 8.55
C ASN A 39 14.07 -20.06 8.42
N GLY A 40 13.33 -18.95 8.51
CA GLY A 40 13.85 -17.59 8.45
C GLY A 40 14.27 -17.10 7.07
N THR A 41 14.14 -17.91 6.02
CA THR A 41 14.64 -17.57 4.67
C THR A 41 13.58 -16.96 3.77
N ALA A 42 12.31 -17.08 4.13
CA ALA A 42 11.19 -16.60 3.33
C ALA A 42 10.12 -16.00 4.24
N TYR A 43 9.27 -15.16 3.67
CA TYR A 43 8.07 -14.65 4.33
C TYR A 43 6.86 -14.83 3.41
N LEU A 44 5.71 -15.03 4.02
CA LEU A 44 4.40 -15.02 3.37
C LEU A 44 3.76 -13.67 3.65
N ALA A 45 3.34 -12.99 2.60
CA ALA A 45 2.63 -11.74 2.67
C ALA A 45 1.17 -11.95 2.29
N HIS A 46 0.27 -11.32 3.04
CA HIS A 46 -1.16 -11.27 2.79
C HIS A 46 -1.61 -9.81 2.86
N LEU A 47 -2.01 -9.25 1.72
CA LEU A 47 -2.33 -7.83 1.59
C LEU A 47 -3.77 -7.65 1.13
N GLU A 48 -4.47 -6.77 1.81
CA GLU A 48 -5.80 -6.30 1.42
C GLU A 48 -5.66 -4.93 0.78
N VAL A 49 -5.95 -4.88 -0.51
CA VAL A 49 -5.86 -3.69 -1.34
C VAL A 49 -7.26 -3.29 -1.75
N HIS A 50 -7.61 -2.03 -1.52
CA HIS A 50 -8.90 -1.47 -1.88
C HIS A 50 -8.78 -0.51 -3.05
N ASP A 51 -9.77 -0.54 -3.92
CA ASP A 51 -9.91 0.37 -5.07
C ASP A 51 -8.62 0.51 -5.91
N ALA A 52 -7.89 -0.60 -6.11
CA ALA A 52 -6.61 -0.62 -6.81
C ALA A 52 -6.69 -1.35 -8.14
N ASP A 53 -5.89 -0.91 -9.10
CA ASP A 53 -5.73 -1.46 -10.45
C ASP A 53 -4.39 -2.19 -10.68
N GLY A 54 -3.57 -2.28 -9.63
CA GLY A 54 -2.31 -2.99 -9.68
C GLY A 54 -1.54 -2.97 -8.36
N TYR A 55 -0.46 -3.73 -8.33
CA TYR A 55 0.45 -3.81 -7.19
C TYR A 55 1.90 -3.99 -7.66
N SER A 56 2.85 -3.37 -6.96
CA SER A 56 4.28 -3.48 -7.24
C SER A 56 5.01 -4.14 -6.07
N PHE A 57 5.72 -5.24 -6.36
CA PHE A 57 6.61 -5.94 -5.44
C PHE A 57 7.96 -5.21 -5.32
N VAL A 58 7.95 -4.09 -4.60
CA VAL A 58 9.12 -3.26 -4.36
C VAL A 58 9.30 -2.98 -2.88
N GLU A 59 10.55 -2.97 -2.44
CA GLU A 59 10.96 -2.48 -1.14
C GLU A 59 11.52 -1.07 -1.27
N THR A 60 11.40 -0.29 -0.20
CA THR A 60 12.04 1.03 -0.12
C THR A 60 13.43 0.88 0.48
N GLY A 61 14.47 1.12 -0.31
CA GLY A 61 15.85 1.12 0.16
C GLY A 61 16.18 2.31 1.08
N ILE A 62 17.37 2.31 1.67
CA ILE A 62 17.81 3.30 2.68
C ILE A 62 17.73 4.75 2.16
N LEU A 63 17.99 4.94 0.86
CA LEU A 63 17.94 6.25 0.20
C LEU A 63 16.60 6.53 -0.49
N GLY A 64 15.56 5.73 -0.24
CA GLY A 64 14.25 5.85 -0.87
C GLY A 64 14.16 5.24 -2.27
N GLU A 65 15.19 4.50 -2.70
CA GLU A 65 15.18 3.76 -3.96
C GLU A 65 14.15 2.62 -3.94
N ARG A 66 13.52 2.36 -5.08
CA ARG A 66 12.61 1.23 -5.24
C ARG A 66 13.42 0.00 -5.63
N ILE A 67 13.59 -0.92 -4.68
CA ILE A 67 14.32 -2.17 -4.88
C ILE A 67 13.33 -3.27 -5.24
N PRO A 68 13.44 -3.90 -6.42
CA PRO A 68 12.54 -4.98 -6.79
C PRO A 68 12.75 -6.20 -5.90
N ILE A 69 11.64 -6.76 -5.39
CA ILE A 69 11.66 -7.97 -4.58
C ILE A 69 11.32 -9.17 -5.46
N PRO A 70 12.16 -10.20 -5.53
CA PRO A 70 11.78 -11.47 -6.15
C PRO A 70 10.70 -12.14 -5.30
N VAL A 71 9.51 -12.29 -5.87
CA VAL A 71 8.37 -12.95 -5.23
C VAL A 71 7.99 -14.23 -5.97
N SER A 72 7.27 -15.12 -5.31
CA SER A 72 6.80 -16.38 -5.88
C SER A 72 5.41 -16.73 -5.33
N GLY A 73 4.65 -17.52 -6.08
CA GLY A 73 3.31 -17.96 -5.67
C GLY A 73 2.32 -16.81 -5.52
N VAL A 74 2.40 -15.81 -6.41
CA VAL A 74 1.48 -14.67 -6.42
C VAL A 74 0.07 -15.16 -6.70
N LEU A 75 -0.86 -14.82 -5.82
CA LEU A 75 -2.28 -15.13 -5.93
C LEU A 75 -3.09 -13.86 -5.64
N VAL A 76 -3.97 -13.49 -6.55
CA VAL A 76 -4.93 -12.40 -6.38
C VAL A 76 -6.32 -13.00 -6.21
N THR A 77 -7.00 -12.64 -5.15
CA THR A 77 -8.34 -13.14 -4.80
C THR A 77 -9.28 -12.00 -4.49
N ASN A 78 -10.57 -12.20 -4.77
CA ASN A 78 -11.68 -11.35 -4.36
C ASN A 78 -12.73 -12.23 -3.66
N GLU A 79 -13.83 -11.65 -3.19
CA GLU A 79 -15.00 -12.34 -2.62
C GLU A 79 -15.51 -13.47 -3.53
N THR A 80 -15.41 -13.32 -4.85
CA THR A 80 -15.84 -14.29 -5.85
C THR A 80 -14.81 -15.39 -6.15
N GLY A 81 -13.57 -15.27 -5.66
CA GLY A 81 -12.50 -16.25 -5.87
C GLY A 81 -11.24 -15.68 -6.53
N ALA A 82 -10.47 -16.55 -7.18
CA ALA A 82 -9.21 -16.17 -7.82
C ALA A 82 -9.44 -15.28 -9.05
N VAL A 83 -8.63 -14.23 -9.17
CA VAL A 83 -8.74 -13.21 -10.22
C VAL A 83 -7.50 -13.28 -11.11
N ALA A 84 -7.71 -13.23 -12.42
CA ALA A 84 -6.62 -13.15 -13.37
C ALA A 84 -5.92 -11.79 -13.26
N PHE A 85 -4.59 -11.81 -13.28
CA PHE A 85 -3.76 -10.62 -13.30
C PHE A 85 -2.78 -10.73 -14.46
N GLU A 86 -2.33 -9.58 -14.96
CA GLU A 86 -1.26 -9.50 -15.94
C GLU A 86 0.03 -9.07 -15.24
N GLU A 87 1.15 -9.71 -15.59
CA GLU A 87 2.45 -9.31 -15.07
C GLU A 87 2.92 -8.03 -15.77
N GLN A 88 3.12 -6.97 -14.98
CA GLN A 88 3.67 -5.72 -15.45
C GLN A 88 5.19 -5.73 -15.20
N GLY A 89 5.93 -6.17 -16.22
CA GLY A 89 7.39 -6.26 -16.16
C GLY A 89 7.86 -7.39 -15.23
N ARG A 90 8.83 -7.11 -14.35
CA ARG A 90 9.41 -8.11 -13.42
C ARG A 90 8.98 -7.94 -11.97
N THR A 91 8.24 -6.89 -11.68
CA THR A 91 8.14 -6.34 -10.31
C THR A 91 6.73 -5.87 -10.00
N GLY A 92 5.76 -6.12 -10.86
CA GLY A 92 4.41 -5.63 -10.67
C GLY A 92 3.39 -6.50 -11.38
N ILE A 93 2.16 -6.36 -10.93
CA ILE A 93 0.98 -6.99 -11.50
C ILE A 93 -0.11 -5.93 -11.68
N THR A 94 -0.92 -6.11 -12.72
CA THR A 94 -2.07 -5.26 -13.01
C THR A 94 -3.34 -6.11 -13.05
N PHE A 95 -4.42 -5.56 -12.53
CA PHE A 95 -5.72 -6.21 -12.42
C PHE A 95 -6.83 -5.16 -12.53
N PRO A 96 -8.07 -5.54 -12.91
CA PRO A 96 -9.15 -4.57 -13.02
C PRO A 96 -9.38 -3.86 -11.68
N ARG A 97 -9.65 -2.55 -11.72
CA ARG A 97 -9.80 -1.74 -10.51
C ARG A 97 -10.85 -2.32 -9.56
N GLY A 98 -10.48 -2.55 -8.30
CA GLY A 98 -11.38 -3.11 -7.29
C GLY A 98 -10.68 -3.49 -5.99
N ASP A 99 -11.40 -4.25 -5.17
CA ASP A 99 -10.94 -4.72 -3.86
C ASP A 99 -10.40 -6.15 -3.98
N TYR A 100 -9.17 -6.37 -3.56
CA TYR A 100 -8.50 -7.66 -3.70
C TYR A 100 -7.61 -7.99 -2.52
N THR A 101 -7.47 -9.28 -2.31
CA THR A 101 -6.51 -9.88 -1.41
C THR A 101 -5.38 -10.51 -2.21
N ILE A 102 -4.18 -9.98 -2.04
CA ILE A 102 -2.96 -10.43 -2.71
C ILE A 102 -2.13 -11.24 -1.73
N THR A 103 -1.82 -12.47 -2.09
CA THR A 103 -0.94 -13.35 -1.32
C THR A 103 0.30 -13.69 -2.13
N PHE A 104 1.48 -13.59 -1.53
CA PHE A 104 2.73 -13.97 -2.19
C PHE A 104 3.80 -14.38 -1.17
N ALA A 105 4.80 -15.12 -1.64
CA ALA A 105 6.00 -15.44 -0.86
C ALA A 105 7.18 -14.61 -1.35
N GLY A 106 7.90 -13.96 -0.44
CA GLY A 106 9.16 -13.27 -0.72
C GLY A 106 10.33 -13.92 0.00
N THR A 107 11.54 -13.77 -0.53
CA THR A 107 12.76 -14.21 0.16
C THR A 107 13.17 -13.14 1.18
N VAL A 108 13.47 -13.56 2.41
CA VAL A 108 14.08 -12.68 3.41
C VAL A 108 15.53 -12.45 2.98
N ARG A 109 15.87 -11.21 2.65
CA ARG A 109 17.25 -10.83 2.37
C ARG A 109 17.91 -10.45 3.68
N ASP A 110 19.06 -11.04 3.94
CA ASP A 110 19.92 -10.62 5.03
C ASP A 110 20.60 -9.31 4.60
N SER A 111 20.23 -8.21 5.27
CA SER A 111 20.81 -6.89 5.06
C SER A 111 21.97 -6.68 6.03
N TYR A 112 22.92 -7.62 6.09
CA TYR A 112 24.13 -7.40 6.87
C TYR A 112 25.10 -6.52 6.06
N LEU A 113 25.29 -5.30 6.56
CA LEU A 113 26.27 -4.31 6.09
C LEU A 113 27.70 -4.72 6.45
#